data_AF-A0A4Q0ZRB7-F1
#
_entry.id   AF-A0A4Q0ZRB7-F1
#
_cell.length_a   1.000
_cell.length_b   1.000
_cell.length_c   1.000
_cell.angle_alpha   90.00
_cell.angle_beta   90.00
_cell.angle_gamma   90.00
#
_symmetry.space_group_name_H-M   'P 1'
#
loop_
_entity.id
_entity.type
_entity.pdbx_description
1 polymer ?
#
loop_
_entity_poly.entity_id
_entity_poly.type
_entity_poly.pdbx_seq_one_letter_code
_entity_poly.pdbx_strand_id
1 'polypeptide(L)'
;MFNDKIKILGAHGGKGLDANNTTIQIDRCSVIDAGNIIKAIGEDARYIDNIFLTHSHLDHIIDIPFLVESFYETRNKPIKIYALKETIDHLNRYIFNWNIWPDFSDIDIINQKHSIEFIELEVNKVLQFKNFSIKPIKTNHTISSCGYVITKNTNSIFFTADTYICDEIWKELNENPSIKQLIIDVSFPSRLEIAAQTSKHLTLKLLKDELTKLTRDDIKIYINHLKPTYIDEITQELKTLNLEDKITILNDSDVINLRKQKRTSRKKDLDIEHLLLKCNTKDDFDRVIKRLEKEKQKIK
;
A
#
# COMPACT_ATOMS: atom_id res chain seq x y z
N MET A 1 2.33 9.94 15.83
CA MET A 1 3.22 9.72 14.67
C MET A 1 2.47 9.59 13.33
N PHE A 2 1.17 9.22 13.30
CA PHE A 2 0.41 8.94 12.06
C PHE A 2 -0.54 10.04 11.55
N ASN A 3 -0.64 11.21 12.20
CA ASN A 3 -1.72 12.18 11.93
C ASN A 3 -1.89 12.56 10.45
N ASP A 4 -0.81 12.54 9.66
CA ASP A 4 -0.85 12.84 8.22
C ASP A 4 0.06 11.90 7.41
N LYS A 5 0.29 10.68 7.91
CA LYS A 5 1.20 9.72 7.27
C LYS A 5 0.49 8.41 6.95
N ILE A 6 0.88 7.79 5.85
CA ILE A 6 0.55 6.41 5.48
C ILE A 6 1.89 5.69 5.32
N LYS A 7 2.03 4.51 5.91
CA LYS A 7 3.26 3.70 5.80
C LYS A 7 2.97 2.48 4.93
N ILE A 8 3.85 2.19 3.99
CA ILE A 8 3.81 0.99 3.16
C ILE A 8 4.57 -0.09 3.93
N LEU A 9 3.87 -1.09 4.45
CA LEU A 9 4.50 -2.21 5.16
C LEU A 9 4.97 -3.27 4.18
N GLY A 10 4.24 -3.45 3.09
CA GLY A 10 4.65 -4.21 1.91
C GLY A 10 4.08 -3.58 0.65
N ALA A 11 4.86 -3.60 -0.44
CA ALA A 11 4.55 -2.88 -1.67
C ALA A 11 4.41 -3.78 -2.91
N HIS A 12 4.58 -5.10 -2.78
CA HIS A 12 4.78 -5.99 -3.93
C HIS A 12 3.63 -6.99 -4.12
N GLY A 13 3.43 -7.43 -5.36
CA GLY A 13 2.43 -8.45 -5.75
C GLY A 13 2.99 -9.86 -5.77
N GLY A 14 3.95 -10.12 -4.88
CA GLY A 14 4.68 -11.37 -4.78
C GLY A 14 5.80 -11.27 -3.76
N LYS A 15 6.21 -12.42 -3.23
CA LYS A 15 7.20 -12.51 -2.14
C LYS A 15 8.60 -12.80 -2.67
N GLY A 16 9.56 -11.99 -2.25
CA GLY A 16 11.00 -12.16 -2.48
C GLY A 16 11.78 -11.97 -1.18
N LEU A 17 13.12 -11.92 -1.27
CA LEU A 17 13.98 -11.72 -0.10
C LEU A 17 13.65 -10.38 0.60
N ASP A 18 13.67 -9.31 -0.20
CA ASP A 18 13.45 -7.92 0.23
C ASP A 18 12.21 -7.28 -0.42
N ALA A 19 11.26 -8.11 -0.86
CA ALA A 19 10.02 -7.68 -1.47
C ALA A 19 8.85 -8.42 -0.81
N ASN A 20 8.02 -7.69 -0.05
CA ASN A 20 6.93 -8.29 0.69
C ASN A 20 5.56 -7.86 0.16
N ASN A 21 4.57 -8.72 0.42
CA ASN A 21 3.23 -8.56 -0.12
C ASN A 21 2.51 -7.35 0.44
N THR A 22 1.56 -6.83 -0.34
CA THR A 22 0.89 -5.55 -0.07
C THR A 22 0.28 -5.46 1.32
N THR A 23 0.65 -4.39 2.03
CA THR A 23 0.05 -4.00 3.31
C THR A 23 0.30 -2.51 3.52
N ILE A 24 -0.75 -1.76 3.81
CA ILE A 24 -0.68 -0.31 4.00
C ILE A 24 -1.15 0.04 5.40
N GLN A 25 -0.28 0.59 6.23
CA GLN A 25 -0.61 1.04 7.57
C GLN A 25 -1.18 2.46 7.53
N ILE A 26 -2.47 2.57 7.90
CA ILE A 26 -3.17 3.84 8.03
C ILE A 26 -2.76 4.48 9.35
N ASP A 27 -2.87 3.79 10.46
CA ASP A 27 -2.46 4.29 11.77
C ASP A 27 -1.87 3.18 12.64
N ARG A 28 -1.72 3.43 13.95
CA ARG A 28 -1.14 2.43 14.85
C ARG A 28 -1.95 1.13 14.90
N CYS A 29 -3.25 1.18 14.65
CA CYS A 29 -4.17 0.08 14.90
C CYS A 29 -4.91 -0.40 13.64
N SER A 30 -4.63 0.19 12.48
CA SER A 30 -5.42 -0.01 11.26
C SER A 30 -4.55 -0.17 10.04
N VAL A 31 -4.78 -1.23 9.27
CA VAL A 31 -4.10 -1.54 8.01
C VAL A 31 -5.10 -1.80 6.90
N ILE A 32 -4.69 -1.55 5.65
CA ILE A 32 -5.33 -2.09 4.45
C ILE A 32 -4.51 -3.28 4.00
N ASP A 33 -5.19 -4.39 3.77
CA ASP A 33 -4.61 -5.71 3.54
C ASP A 33 -3.65 -6.17 4.65
N ALA A 34 -3.22 -7.41 4.56
CA ALA A 34 -2.46 -8.14 5.56
C ALA A 34 -1.49 -9.14 4.91
N GLY A 35 -0.76 -8.68 3.89
CA GLY A 35 0.32 -9.42 3.26
C GLY A 35 1.65 -9.45 4.00
N ASN A 36 1.93 -8.44 4.83
CA ASN A 36 3.22 -8.23 5.50
C ASN A 36 3.11 -7.33 6.76
N ILE A 37 2.28 -7.72 7.72
CA ILE A 37 2.17 -7.02 9.01
C ILE A 37 3.32 -7.44 9.94
N ILE A 38 3.49 -8.74 10.17
CA ILE A 38 4.32 -9.25 11.28
C ILE A 38 5.79 -8.91 11.05
N LYS A 39 6.32 -9.23 9.86
CA LYS A 39 7.73 -8.93 9.51
C LYS A 39 8.01 -7.42 9.48
N ALA A 40 7.03 -6.59 9.09
CA ALA A 40 7.25 -5.15 8.90
C ALA A 40 7.25 -4.32 10.19
N ILE A 41 6.49 -4.74 11.21
CA ILE A 41 6.36 -3.98 12.47
C ILE A 41 6.62 -4.80 13.75
N GLY A 42 6.90 -6.10 13.64
CA GLY A 42 7.30 -6.95 14.76
C GLY A 42 6.25 -6.96 15.88
N GLU A 43 6.71 -6.77 17.12
CA GLU A 43 5.85 -6.73 18.32
C GLU A 43 4.74 -5.66 18.26
N ASP A 44 4.92 -4.59 17.48
CA ASP A 44 3.87 -3.57 17.32
C ASP A 44 2.64 -4.12 16.56
N ALA A 45 2.76 -5.26 15.88
CA ALA A 45 1.64 -5.95 15.23
C ALA A 45 0.50 -6.28 16.20
N ARG A 46 0.78 -6.48 17.49
CA ARG A 46 -0.24 -6.70 18.53
C ARG A 46 -1.24 -5.54 18.68
N TYR A 47 -0.89 -4.34 18.21
CA TYR A 47 -1.76 -3.17 18.26
C TYR A 47 -2.71 -3.07 17.08
N ILE A 48 -2.56 -3.90 16.05
CA ILE A 48 -3.47 -3.94 14.92
C ILE A 48 -4.80 -4.56 15.38
N ASP A 49 -5.84 -3.74 15.30
CA ASP A 49 -7.21 -4.10 15.68
C ASP A 49 -8.16 -4.06 14.47
N ASN A 50 -7.81 -3.33 13.41
CA ASN A 50 -8.65 -3.13 12.22
C ASN A 50 -7.88 -3.49 10.96
N ILE A 51 -8.44 -4.37 10.14
CA ILE A 51 -7.90 -4.79 8.85
C ILE A 51 -8.97 -4.53 7.79
N PHE A 52 -8.70 -3.65 6.83
CA PHE A 52 -9.58 -3.41 5.69
C PHE A 52 -9.07 -4.20 4.49
N LEU A 53 -9.81 -5.20 4.04
CA LEU A 53 -9.38 -6.04 2.93
C LEU A 53 -9.90 -5.50 1.61
N THR A 54 -9.01 -5.45 0.63
CA THR A 54 -9.37 -5.13 -0.75
C THR A 54 -10.09 -6.29 -1.40
N HIS A 55 -9.55 -7.51 -1.22
CA HIS A 55 -10.10 -8.78 -1.70
C HIS A 55 -9.44 -9.97 -0.97
N SER A 56 -9.78 -11.21 -1.36
CA SER A 56 -9.40 -12.44 -0.64
C SER A 56 -8.20 -13.20 -1.25
N HIS A 57 -7.39 -12.59 -2.12
CA HIS A 57 -6.19 -13.28 -2.60
C HIS A 57 -5.17 -13.44 -1.47
N LEU A 58 -4.44 -14.56 -1.53
CA LEU A 58 -3.63 -15.02 -0.41
C LEU A 58 -2.56 -14.02 0.00
N ASP A 59 -1.90 -13.39 -0.96
CA ASP A 59 -0.90 -12.36 -0.75
C ASP A 59 -1.43 -11.11 -0.02
N HIS A 60 -2.74 -10.87 0.01
CA HIS A 60 -3.37 -9.79 0.76
C HIS A 60 -3.88 -10.20 2.15
N ILE A 61 -3.92 -11.50 2.47
CA ILE A 61 -4.52 -12.01 3.72
C ILE A 61 -3.60 -12.92 4.53
N ILE A 62 -2.41 -13.27 4.01
CA ILE A 62 -1.57 -14.34 4.53
C ILE A 62 -1.15 -14.13 5.99
N ASP A 63 -1.00 -12.89 6.46
CA ASP A 63 -0.58 -12.64 7.84
C ASP A 63 -1.74 -12.67 8.84
N ILE A 64 -3.02 -12.63 8.41
CA ILE A 64 -4.16 -12.61 9.34
C ILE A 64 -4.18 -13.83 10.27
N PRO A 65 -4.05 -15.08 9.76
CA PRO A 65 -4.04 -16.28 10.59
C PRO A 65 -2.94 -16.28 11.66
N PHE A 66 -1.73 -15.86 11.27
CA PHE A 66 -0.58 -15.79 12.17
C PHE A 66 -0.68 -14.63 13.15
N LEU A 67 -1.29 -13.51 12.75
CA LEU A 67 -1.45 -12.32 13.59
C LEU A 67 -2.37 -12.62 14.77
N VAL A 68 -3.50 -13.30 14.53
CA VAL A 68 -4.43 -13.65 15.61
C VAL A 68 -3.81 -14.68 16.56
N GLU A 69 -3.15 -15.72 16.04
CA GLU A 69 -2.51 -16.76 16.83
C GLU A 69 -1.36 -16.20 17.69
N SER A 70 -0.43 -15.45 17.08
CA SER A 70 0.79 -14.97 17.75
C SER A 70 0.52 -14.08 18.95
N PHE A 71 -0.62 -13.37 18.96
CA PHE A 71 -0.95 -12.42 20.02
C PHE A 71 -2.17 -12.84 20.84
N TYR A 72 -2.78 -14.00 20.56
CA TYR A 72 -4.04 -14.46 21.15
C TYR A 72 -4.14 -14.21 22.66
N GLU A 73 -3.16 -14.66 23.44
CA GLU A 73 -3.16 -14.53 24.91
C GLU A 73 -3.05 -13.09 25.43
N THR A 74 -2.47 -12.19 24.62
CA THR A 74 -2.23 -10.80 25.00
C THR A 74 -3.32 -9.85 24.55
N ARG A 75 -4.26 -10.32 23.70
CA ARG A 75 -5.32 -9.50 23.14
C ARG A 75 -6.47 -9.35 24.12
N ASN A 76 -6.94 -8.11 24.25
CA ASN A 76 -8.16 -7.76 25.00
C ASN A 76 -9.30 -7.30 24.08
N LYS A 77 -9.09 -7.33 22.77
CA LYS A 77 -10.06 -6.96 21.74
C LYS A 77 -9.92 -7.88 20.52
N PRO A 78 -11.03 -8.22 19.85
CA PRO A 78 -10.99 -8.95 18.59
C PRO A 78 -10.30 -8.13 17.51
N ILE A 79 -9.76 -8.82 16.51
CA ILE A 79 -9.35 -8.20 15.24
C ILE A 79 -10.61 -8.04 14.39
N LYS A 80 -10.90 -6.81 13.99
CA LYS A 80 -12.00 -6.49 13.10
C LYS A 80 -11.54 -6.55 11.66
N ILE A 81 -12.15 -7.41 10.87
CA ILE A 81 -11.89 -7.56 9.44
C ILE A 81 -13.03 -6.92 8.67
N TYR A 82 -12.75 -5.78 8.04
CA TYR A 82 -13.66 -5.03 7.21
C TYR A 82 -13.48 -5.45 5.75
N ALA A 83 -14.51 -6.01 5.11
CA ALA A 83 -14.42 -6.43 3.71
C ALA A 83 -15.80 -6.45 3.04
N LEU A 84 -15.83 -6.49 1.71
CA LEU A 84 -17.07 -6.80 0.98
C LEU A 84 -17.55 -8.22 1.32
N LYS A 85 -18.86 -8.44 1.25
CA LYS A 85 -19.50 -9.68 1.68
C LYS A 85 -18.84 -10.93 1.09
N GLU A 86 -18.58 -10.94 -0.21
CA GLU A 86 -17.99 -12.09 -0.88
C GLU A 86 -16.56 -12.38 -0.40
N THR A 87 -15.79 -11.34 -0.03
CA THR A 87 -14.46 -11.52 0.57
C THR A 87 -14.57 -12.17 1.96
N ILE A 88 -15.57 -11.76 2.76
CA ILE A 88 -15.87 -12.39 4.07
C ILE A 88 -16.27 -13.86 3.88
N ASP A 89 -17.17 -14.13 2.92
CA ASP A 89 -17.63 -15.49 2.61
C ASP A 89 -16.45 -16.40 2.20
N HIS A 90 -15.47 -15.88 1.45
CA HIS A 90 -14.26 -16.62 1.10
C HIS A 90 -13.38 -16.93 2.32
N LEU A 91 -13.19 -15.97 3.23
CA LEU A 91 -12.38 -16.17 4.44
C LEU A 91 -12.99 -17.25 5.34
N ASN A 92 -14.30 -17.18 5.59
CA ASN A 92 -15.03 -18.19 6.37
C ASN A 92 -14.98 -19.57 5.72
N ARG A 93 -15.14 -19.63 4.40
CA ARG A 93 -15.20 -20.92 3.70
C ARG A 93 -13.84 -21.59 3.55
N TYR A 94 -12.79 -20.82 3.25
CA TYR A 94 -11.53 -21.38 2.75
C TYR A 94 -10.34 -21.20 3.70
N ILE A 95 -10.41 -20.28 4.67
CA ILE A 95 -9.30 -20.01 5.60
C ILE A 95 -9.68 -20.40 7.02
N PHE A 96 -10.68 -19.72 7.60
CA PHE A 96 -11.15 -19.93 8.97
C PHE A 96 -12.25 -21.00 8.98
N ASN A 97 -11.85 -22.26 8.81
CA ASN A 97 -12.79 -23.36 8.58
C ASN A 97 -12.43 -24.65 9.32
N TRP A 98 -11.55 -24.57 10.31
CA TRP A 98 -11.00 -25.69 11.09
C TRP A 98 -10.17 -26.73 10.30
N ASN A 99 -10.06 -26.60 8.98
CA ASN A 99 -9.30 -27.50 8.12
C ASN A 99 -7.98 -26.89 7.67
N ILE A 100 -8.02 -25.64 7.21
CA ILE A 100 -6.83 -24.86 6.82
C ILE A 100 -6.27 -24.14 8.03
N TRP A 101 -7.14 -23.45 8.77
CA TRP A 101 -6.79 -22.75 10.00
C TRP A 101 -7.93 -22.84 11.02
N PRO A 102 -7.64 -22.77 12.33
CA PRO A 102 -8.69 -22.64 13.35
C PRO A 102 -9.62 -21.48 13.03
N ASP A 103 -10.92 -21.68 13.25
CA ASP A 103 -11.89 -20.61 13.03
C ASP A 103 -11.87 -19.64 14.21
N PHE A 104 -11.08 -18.58 14.07
CA PHE A 104 -10.97 -17.53 15.09
C PHE A 104 -12.22 -16.64 15.19
N SER A 105 -13.20 -16.81 14.29
CA SER A 105 -14.54 -16.24 14.48
C SER A 105 -15.40 -17.09 15.41
N ASP A 106 -15.04 -18.35 15.69
CA ASP A 106 -15.69 -19.21 16.69
C ASP A 106 -14.90 -19.32 18.01
N ILE A 107 -13.65 -18.84 18.04
CA ILE A 107 -12.78 -18.87 19.23
C ILE A 107 -12.84 -17.54 19.97
N ASP A 108 -13.28 -17.57 21.23
CA ASP A 108 -13.30 -16.40 22.10
C ASP A 108 -11.91 -15.96 22.55
N ILE A 109 -11.72 -14.66 22.79
CA ILE A 109 -10.58 -14.15 23.58
C ILE A 109 -10.93 -14.20 25.06
N ILE A 110 -9.91 -14.14 25.93
CA ILE A 110 -10.03 -14.39 27.39
C ILE A 110 -11.21 -13.65 28.05
N ASN A 111 -11.59 -12.45 27.57
CA ASN A 111 -12.63 -11.61 28.16
C ASN A 111 -13.72 -11.13 27.19
N GLN A 112 -13.76 -11.62 25.95
CA GLN A 112 -14.74 -11.17 24.94
C GLN A 112 -15.03 -12.29 23.93
N LYS A 113 -16.25 -12.31 23.41
CA LYS A 113 -16.59 -13.23 22.33
C LYS A 113 -15.79 -12.95 21.07
N HIS A 114 -15.37 -14.03 20.42
CA HIS A 114 -14.64 -14.06 19.15
C HIS A 114 -13.24 -13.40 19.19
N SER A 115 -12.31 -13.97 18.44
CA SER A 115 -10.97 -13.41 18.23
C SER A 115 -10.90 -12.59 16.95
N ILE A 116 -11.76 -12.93 15.99
CA ILE A 116 -11.99 -12.20 14.76
C ILE A 116 -13.48 -11.82 14.67
N GLU A 117 -13.74 -10.56 14.35
CA GLU A 117 -15.08 -10.07 14.00
C GLU A 117 -15.09 -9.62 12.53
N PHE A 118 -15.98 -10.17 11.71
CA PHE A 118 -16.16 -9.73 10.33
C PHE A 118 -17.18 -8.60 10.24
N ILE A 119 -16.83 -7.55 9.50
CA ILE A 119 -17.67 -6.36 9.31
C ILE A 119 -17.83 -6.12 7.81
N GLU A 120 -19.06 -6.27 7.33
CA GLU A 120 -19.38 -6.04 5.93
C GLU A 120 -19.21 -4.57 5.55
N LEU A 121 -18.55 -4.34 4.42
CA LEU A 121 -18.40 -3.03 3.80
C LEU A 121 -19.42 -2.83 2.69
N GLU A 122 -19.88 -1.59 2.54
CA GLU A 122 -20.70 -1.15 1.42
C GLU A 122 -19.89 -0.19 0.55
N VAL A 123 -19.82 -0.45 -0.75
CA VAL A 123 -19.12 0.41 -1.71
C VAL A 123 -19.69 1.84 -1.66
N ASN A 124 -18.82 2.83 -1.76
CA ASN A 124 -19.10 4.26 -1.70
C ASN A 124 -19.61 4.79 -0.34
N LYS A 125 -19.72 3.94 0.69
CA LYS A 125 -20.11 4.37 2.03
C LYS A 125 -18.89 4.75 2.86
N VAL A 126 -18.88 5.95 3.42
CA VAL A 126 -17.77 6.42 4.27
C VAL A 126 -17.89 5.81 5.66
N LEU A 127 -16.81 5.19 6.14
CA LEU A 127 -16.65 4.79 7.54
C LEU A 127 -15.79 5.82 8.26
N GLN A 128 -16.28 6.31 9.40
CA GLN A 128 -15.60 7.33 10.21
C GLN A 128 -14.88 6.70 11.39
N PHE A 129 -13.58 6.97 11.50
CA PHE A 129 -12.75 6.64 12.65
C PHE A 129 -12.27 7.93 13.32
N LYS A 130 -11.62 7.82 14.49
CA LYS A 130 -11.20 8.97 15.30
C LYS A 130 -10.27 9.94 14.56
N ASN A 131 -9.41 9.43 13.69
CA ASN A 131 -8.27 10.13 13.08
C ASN A 131 -8.21 9.99 11.55
N PHE A 132 -9.12 9.23 10.95
CA PHE A 132 -9.26 9.10 9.50
C PHE A 132 -10.70 8.72 9.15
N SER A 133 -11.07 8.90 7.89
CA SER A 133 -12.21 8.21 7.30
C SER A 133 -11.73 7.38 6.12
N ILE A 134 -12.48 6.33 5.81
CA ILE A 134 -12.16 5.41 4.72
C ILE A 134 -13.43 5.13 3.91
N LYS A 135 -13.31 5.17 2.59
CA LYS A 135 -14.42 4.91 1.67
C LYS A 135 -13.98 3.84 0.65
N PRO A 136 -14.61 2.65 0.62
CA PRO A 136 -14.35 1.64 -0.39
C PRO A 136 -14.91 2.09 -1.75
N ILE A 137 -14.13 1.90 -2.80
CA ILE A 137 -14.48 2.20 -4.20
C ILE A 137 -14.34 0.92 -5.02
N LYS A 138 -15.30 0.65 -5.91
CA LYS A 138 -15.27 -0.56 -6.73
C LYS A 138 -14.05 -0.58 -7.66
N THR A 139 -13.47 -1.75 -7.86
CA THR A 139 -12.34 -1.99 -8.78
C THR A 139 -12.65 -3.15 -9.73
N ASN A 140 -11.82 -3.32 -10.76
CA ASN A 140 -11.97 -4.36 -11.77
C ASN A 140 -10.92 -5.46 -11.59
N HIS A 141 -11.15 -6.38 -10.64
CA HIS A 141 -10.23 -7.49 -10.38
C HIS A 141 -10.98 -8.80 -10.11
N THR A 142 -11.63 -8.91 -8.96
CA THR A 142 -12.62 -9.95 -8.64
C THR A 142 -13.99 -9.31 -8.38
N ILE A 143 -15.04 -10.12 -8.29
CA ILE A 143 -16.38 -9.65 -7.91
C ILE A 143 -16.37 -8.95 -6.55
N SER A 144 -15.43 -9.31 -5.66
CA SER A 144 -15.33 -8.79 -4.29
C SER A 144 -14.26 -7.72 -4.10
N SER A 145 -13.59 -7.29 -5.18
CA SER A 145 -12.48 -6.33 -5.08
C SER A 145 -12.97 -4.89 -4.92
N CYS A 146 -12.26 -4.14 -4.07
CA CYS A 146 -12.40 -2.70 -3.90
C CYS A 146 -11.05 -2.04 -3.50
N GLY A 147 -10.90 -0.77 -3.89
CA GLY A 147 -9.86 0.13 -3.40
C GLY A 147 -10.41 1.05 -2.32
N TYR A 148 -9.57 1.91 -1.74
CA TYR A 148 -9.93 2.76 -0.63
C TYR A 148 -9.46 4.21 -0.79
N VAL A 149 -10.40 5.15 -0.65
CA VAL A 149 -10.08 6.55 -0.40
C VAL A 149 -9.90 6.74 1.10
N ILE A 150 -8.68 7.01 1.54
CA ILE A 150 -8.33 7.29 2.94
C ILE A 150 -8.19 8.80 3.11
N THR A 151 -9.01 9.39 3.97
CA THR A 151 -8.99 10.82 4.27
C THR A 151 -8.44 11.05 5.67
N LYS A 152 -7.43 11.91 5.78
CA LYS A 152 -6.95 12.44 7.07
C LYS A 152 -6.97 13.95 7.01
N ASN A 153 -7.67 14.56 7.98
CA ASN A 153 -7.94 15.99 7.97
C ASN A 153 -8.65 16.40 6.66
N THR A 154 -8.02 17.22 5.83
CA THR A 154 -8.60 17.73 4.57
C THR A 154 -8.03 17.07 3.32
N ASN A 155 -7.04 16.18 3.45
CA ASN A 155 -6.37 15.56 2.29
C ASN A 155 -6.59 14.06 2.30
N SER A 156 -6.69 13.52 1.09
CA SER A 156 -6.96 12.11 0.88
C SER A 156 -5.94 11.49 -0.07
N ILE A 157 -5.75 10.19 0.11
CA ILE A 157 -5.04 9.31 -0.80
C ILE A 157 -6.00 8.22 -1.25
N PHE A 158 -5.94 7.87 -2.52
CA PHE A 158 -6.69 6.74 -3.07
C PHE A 158 -5.72 5.60 -3.35
N PHE A 159 -5.93 4.47 -2.69
CA PHE A 159 -5.28 3.20 -3.02
C PHE A 159 -6.24 2.33 -3.82
N THR A 160 -5.88 1.92 -5.03
CA THR A 160 -6.80 1.19 -5.92
C THR A 160 -6.87 -0.30 -5.63
N ALA A 161 -5.94 -0.87 -4.86
CA ALA A 161 -5.70 -2.31 -4.87
C ALA A 161 -5.37 -2.86 -6.27
N ASP A 162 -5.36 -4.17 -6.38
CA ASP A 162 -5.31 -4.91 -7.64
C ASP A 162 -6.50 -4.51 -8.51
N THR A 163 -6.22 -4.08 -9.73
CA THR A 163 -7.24 -3.65 -10.67
C THR A 163 -6.75 -3.70 -12.11
N TYR A 164 -7.66 -3.98 -13.03
CA TYR A 164 -7.53 -3.66 -14.45
C TYR A 164 -8.08 -2.24 -14.74
N ILE A 165 -8.38 -1.96 -16.01
CA ILE A 165 -9.11 -0.77 -16.48
C ILE A 165 -10.43 -0.62 -15.71
N CYS A 166 -10.62 0.52 -15.05
CA CYS A 166 -11.79 0.77 -14.19
C CYS A 166 -12.13 2.27 -14.17
N ASP A 167 -13.25 2.65 -14.78
CA ASP A 167 -13.66 4.04 -14.93
C ASP A 167 -14.07 4.70 -13.60
N GLU A 168 -14.54 3.90 -12.65
CA GLU A 168 -14.89 4.33 -11.30
C GLU A 168 -13.71 4.98 -10.56
N ILE A 169 -12.48 4.51 -10.81
CA ILE A 169 -11.26 5.09 -10.22
C ILE A 169 -11.08 6.53 -10.69
N TRP A 170 -11.15 6.74 -12.00
CA TRP A 170 -10.95 8.05 -12.62
C TRP A 170 -12.09 9.01 -12.30
N LYS A 171 -13.32 8.51 -12.26
CA LYS A 171 -14.49 9.28 -11.81
C LYS A 171 -14.30 9.81 -10.40
N GLU A 172 -13.96 8.94 -9.45
CA GLU A 172 -13.71 9.33 -8.05
C GLU A 172 -12.56 10.34 -7.95
N LEU A 173 -11.47 10.13 -8.68
CA LEU A 173 -10.35 11.09 -8.71
C LEU A 173 -10.77 12.45 -9.24
N ASN A 174 -11.55 12.51 -10.32
CA ASN A 174 -11.96 13.78 -10.93
C ASN A 174 -13.01 14.52 -10.08
N GLU A 175 -13.94 13.79 -9.45
CA GLU A 175 -15.04 14.37 -8.67
C GLU A 175 -14.65 14.73 -7.22
N ASN A 176 -13.59 14.13 -6.67
CA ASN A 176 -13.19 14.32 -5.28
C ASN A 176 -11.89 15.17 -5.13
N PRO A 177 -11.99 16.50 -4.99
CA PRO A 177 -10.83 17.39 -4.91
C PRO A 177 -9.96 17.18 -3.66
N SER A 178 -10.45 16.46 -2.65
CA SER A 178 -9.65 16.15 -1.45
C SER A 178 -8.54 15.14 -1.73
N ILE A 179 -8.72 14.26 -2.74
CA ILE A 179 -7.70 13.30 -3.15
C ILE A 179 -6.57 14.06 -3.83
N LYS A 180 -5.36 13.95 -3.28
CA LYS A 180 -4.14 14.56 -3.84
C LYS A 180 -3.11 13.54 -4.29
N GLN A 181 -3.35 12.27 -3.98
CA GLN A 181 -2.38 11.19 -4.15
C GLN A 181 -3.12 9.92 -4.57
N LEU A 182 -2.51 9.17 -5.50
CA LEU A 182 -3.01 7.90 -6.02
C LEU A 182 -1.92 6.85 -5.84
N ILE A 183 -2.26 5.70 -5.26
CA ILE A 183 -1.47 4.47 -5.30
C ILE A 183 -2.24 3.50 -6.21
N ILE A 184 -1.63 3.12 -7.34
CA ILE A 184 -2.28 2.28 -8.35
C ILE A 184 -1.45 1.04 -8.71
N ASP A 185 -2.12 -0.08 -8.96
CA ASP A 185 -1.49 -1.33 -9.39
C ASP A 185 -0.71 -1.16 -10.69
N VAL A 186 0.52 -1.70 -10.71
CA VAL A 186 1.25 -2.06 -11.94
C VAL A 186 2.00 -3.35 -11.67
N SER A 187 1.38 -4.48 -11.95
CA SER A 187 1.96 -5.80 -11.67
C SER A 187 2.89 -6.32 -12.77
N PHE A 188 2.74 -5.85 -14.01
CA PHE A 188 3.42 -6.41 -15.18
C PHE A 188 4.12 -5.36 -16.06
N PRO A 189 5.23 -5.72 -16.73
CA PRO A 189 5.81 -4.89 -17.79
C PRO A 189 4.91 -4.90 -19.04
N SER A 190 5.07 -3.91 -19.91
CA SER A 190 4.19 -3.65 -21.05
C SER A 190 4.13 -4.82 -22.04
N ARG A 191 5.20 -5.62 -22.18
CA ARG A 191 5.20 -6.82 -23.05
C ARG A 191 4.27 -7.94 -22.55
N LEU A 192 3.85 -7.92 -21.28
CA LEU A 192 3.00 -8.94 -20.66
C LEU A 192 1.53 -8.50 -20.56
N GLU A 193 1.07 -7.69 -21.52
CA GLU A 193 -0.31 -7.16 -21.57
C GLU A 193 -1.38 -8.25 -21.48
N ILE A 194 -1.19 -9.40 -22.15
CA ILE A 194 -2.13 -10.53 -22.09
C ILE A 194 -2.23 -11.08 -20.67
N ALA A 195 -1.09 -11.28 -20.00
CA ALA A 195 -1.09 -11.77 -18.62
C ALA A 195 -1.80 -10.79 -17.70
N ALA A 196 -1.53 -9.49 -17.85
CA ALA A 196 -2.17 -8.42 -17.11
C ALA A 196 -3.69 -8.40 -17.33
N GLN A 197 -4.16 -8.50 -18.58
CA GLN A 197 -5.57 -8.56 -18.92
C GLN A 197 -6.28 -9.79 -18.33
N THR A 198 -5.68 -10.98 -18.48
CA THR A 198 -6.25 -12.24 -18.00
C THR A 198 -6.33 -12.29 -16.47
N SER A 199 -5.30 -11.79 -15.78
CA SER A 199 -5.26 -11.73 -14.32
C SER A 199 -5.83 -10.46 -13.71
N LYS A 200 -6.35 -9.54 -14.55
CA LYS A 200 -6.96 -8.27 -14.15
C LYS A 200 -6.03 -7.33 -13.36
N HIS A 201 -4.88 -7.04 -13.96
CA HIS A 201 -3.88 -6.08 -13.50
C HIS A 201 -3.45 -5.13 -14.60
N LEU A 202 -2.78 -4.03 -14.24
CA LEU A 202 -2.23 -3.09 -15.21
C LEU A 202 -0.79 -3.43 -15.60
N THR A 203 -0.45 -3.03 -16.82
CA THR A 203 0.94 -2.76 -17.23
C THR A 203 1.19 -1.26 -17.20
N LEU A 204 2.45 -0.84 -17.29
CA LEU A 204 2.76 0.59 -17.35
C LEU A 204 2.17 1.26 -18.60
N LYS A 205 2.17 0.59 -19.75
CA LYS A 205 1.49 1.07 -20.97
C LYS A 205 -0.01 1.26 -20.74
N LEU A 206 -0.70 0.27 -20.15
CA LEU A 206 -2.12 0.39 -19.85
C LEU A 206 -2.40 1.53 -18.87
N LEU A 207 -1.58 1.68 -17.82
CA LEU A 207 -1.69 2.81 -16.89
C LEU A 207 -1.53 4.14 -17.62
N LYS A 208 -0.54 4.26 -18.52
CA LYS A 208 -0.34 5.49 -19.31
C LYS A 208 -1.58 5.84 -20.15
N ASP A 209 -2.23 4.85 -20.75
CA ASP A 209 -3.45 5.06 -21.55
C ASP A 209 -4.62 5.47 -20.65
N GLU A 210 -4.80 4.81 -19.50
CA GLU A 210 -5.84 5.13 -18.53
C GLU A 210 -5.67 6.53 -17.91
N LEU A 211 -4.43 6.99 -17.70
CA LEU A 211 -4.13 8.33 -17.18
C LEU A 211 -4.65 9.45 -18.08
N THR A 212 -4.98 9.19 -19.35
CA THR A 212 -5.63 10.18 -20.23
C THR A 212 -7.04 10.56 -19.76
N LYS A 213 -7.68 9.74 -18.92
CA LYS A 213 -9.01 9.98 -18.31
C LYS A 213 -8.94 10.91 -17.09
N LEU A 214 -7.75 11.11 -16.52
CA LEU A 214 -7.54 12.02 -15.39
C LEU A 214 -7.53 13.47 -15.90
N THR A 215 -8.47 14.28 -15.44
CA THR A 215 -8.61 15.68 -15.88
C THR A 215 -7.88 16.67 -14.97
N ARG A 216 -7.20 16.15 -13.93
CA ARG A 216 -6.53 16.90 -12.88
C ARG A 216 -5.01 16.77 -12.98
N ASP A 217 -4.30 17.86 -12.69
CA ASP A 217 -2.83 17.93 -12.71
C ASP A 217 -2.20 18.00 -11.29
N ASP A 218 -3.03 17.97 -10.25
CA ASP A 218 -2.63 18.12 -8.85
C ASP A 218 -2.50 16.79 -8.08
N ILE A 219 -2.57 15.67 -8.80
CA ILE A 219 -2.45 14.31 -8.24
C ILE A 219 -1.03 13.82 -8.34
N LYS A 220 -0.43 13.44 -7.21
CA LYS A 220 0.82 12.69 -7.19
C LYS A 220 0.54 11.19 -7.34
N ILE A 221 1.20 10.54 -8.30
CA ILE A 221 0.95 9.14 -8.63
C ILE A 221 2.09 8.27 -8.09
N TYR A 222 1.69 7.19 -7.44
CA TYR A 222 2.55 6.12 -6.98
C TYR A 222 2.09 4.81 -7.62
N ILE A 223 3.03 3.94 -7.96
CA ILE A 223 2.71 2.57 -8.37
C ILE A 223 3.17 1.58 -7.30
N ASN A 224 2.35 0.56 -7.07
CA ASN A 224 2.65 -0.55 -6.17
C ASN A 224 2.25 -1.88 -6.83
N HIS A 225 2.38 -2.96 -6.06
CA HIS A 225 2.02 -4.31 -6.44
C HIS A 225 2.90 -4.92 -7.54
N LEU A 226 4.07 -4.32 -7.78
CA LEU A 226 5.03 -4.83 -8.74
C LEU A 226 5.44 -6.25 -8.33
N LYS A 227 5.48 -7.16 -9.30
CA LYS A 227 6.06 -8.49 -9.08
C LYS A 227 7.59 -8.34 -8.98
N PRO A 228 8.25 -8.93 -7.97
CA PRO A 228 9.68 -8.74 -7.74
C PRO A 228 10.54 -8.99 -8.99
N THR A 229 10.18 -10.01 -9.77
CA THR A 229 10.88 -10.40 -11.01
C THR A 229 10.87 -9.31 -12.10
N TYR A 230 9.95 -8.34 -12.05
CA TYR A 230 9.77 -7.33 -13.11
C TYR A 230 10.09 -5.90 -12.67
N ILE A 231 10.58 -5.68 -11.45
CA ILE A 231 10.86 -4.33 -10.92
C ILE A 231 11.83 -3.58 -11.84
N ASP A 232 12.94 -4.21 -12.22
CA ASP A 232 13.96 -3.58 -13.08
C ASP A 232 13.40 -3.22 -14.46
N GLU A 233 12.61 -4.12 -15.04
CA GLU A 233 11.99 -3.92 -16.36
C GLU A 233 10.99 -2.75 -16.32
N ILE A 234 10.08 -2.73 -15.35
CA ILE A 234 9.10 -1.65 -15.17
C ILE A 234 9.79 -0.31 -14.88
N THR A 235 10.86 -0.33 -14.07
CA THR A 235 11.67 0.85 -13.80
C THR A 235 12.30 1.40 -15.08
N GLN A 236 12.80 0.53 -15.95
CA GLN A 236 13.36 0.95 -17.24
C GLN A 236 12.27 1.46 -18.20
N GLU A 237 11.07 0.89 -18.17
CA GLU A 237 9.93 1.39 -18.96
C GLU A 237 9.50 2.79 -18.51
N LEU A 238 9.50 3.09 -17.20
CA LEU A 238 9.23 4.44 -16.69
C LEU A 238 10.19 5.47 -17.28
N LYS A 239 11.49 5.14 -17.34
CA LYS A 239 12.51 6.02 -17.95
C LYS A 239 12.26 6.20 -19.43
N THR A 240 12.04 5.09 -20.14
CA THR A 240 11.81 5.09 -21.60
C THR A 240 10.56 5.90 -21.98
N LEU A 241 9.52 5.89 -21.14
CA LEU A 241 8.28 6.64 -21.33
C LEU A 241 8.34 8.08 -20.77
N ASN A 242 9.47 8.52 -20.20
CA ASN A 242 9.64 9.81 -19.52
C ASN A 242 8.59 10.06 -18.42
N LEU A 243 8.27 9.03 -17.64
CA LEU A 243 7.28 9.08 -16.55
C LEU A 243 7.91 9.14 -15.15
N GLU A 244 9.23 9.02 -15.05
CA GLU A 244 10.00 9.01 -13.78
C GLU A 244 9.85 10.26 -12.90
N ASP A 245 9.51 11.41 -13.50
CA ASP A 245 9.23 12.65 -12.76
C ASP A 245 7.75 12.76 -12.32
N LYS A 246 6.87 11.91 -12.84
CA LYS A 246 5.42 11.94 -12.59
C LYS A 246 4.93 10.78 -11.71
N ILE A 247 5.58 9.63 -11.83
CA ILE A 247 5.21 8.38 -11.17
C ILE A 247 6.36 7.92 -10.29
N THR A 248 6.05 7.58 -9.03
CA THR A 248 7.02 7.03 -8.08
C THR A 248 6.70 5.57 -7.79
N ILE A 249 7.69 4.67 -7.87
CA ILE A 249 7.55 3.29 -7.41
C ILE A 249 7.61 3.27 -5.88
N LEU A 250 6.63 2.62 -5.24
CA LEU A 250 6.68 2.38 -3.80
C LEU A 250 7.46 1.11 -3.47
N ASN A 251 8.20 1.19 -2.38
CA ASN A 251 8.91 0.07 -1.78
C ASN A 251 8.42 -0.16 -0.35
N ASP A 252 8.78 -1.32 0.19
CA ASP A 252 8.55 -1.63 1.59
C ASP A 252 9.15 -0.55 2.50
N SER A 253 8.46 -0.24 3.58
CA SER A 253 8.80 0.82 4.56
C SER A 253 8.68 2.26 4.08
N ASP A 254 8.28 2.53 2.83
CA ASP A 254 8.01 3.89 2.38
C ASP A 254 6.94 4.59 3.22
N VAL A 255 7.06 5.91 3.35
CA VAL A 255 6.11 6.74 4.10
C VAL A 255 5.60 7.88 3.22
N ILE A 256 4.30 7.87 2.99
CA ILE A 256 3.60 8.90 2.23
C ILE A 256 3.03 9.93 3.19
N ASN A 257 3.32 11.21 2.95
CA ASN A 257 2.79 12.33 3.74
C ASN A 257 1.60 12.98 3.02
N LEU A 258 0.46 13.06 3.72
CA LEU A 258 -0.79 13.61 3.21
C LEU A 258 -0.86 15.15 3.30
N ARG A 259 0.05 15.83 4.01
CA ARG A 259 0.10 17.30 3.98
C ARG A 259 0.58 17.78 2.62
N LYS A 260 0.08 18.93 2.17
CA LYS A 260 0.60 19.65 1.01
C LYS A 260 2.12 19.74 1.11
N GLN A 261 2.82 18.99 0.27
CA GLN A 261 4.19 19.36 -0.08
C GLN A 261 4.07 20.72 -0.75
N LYS A 262 4.47 21.80 -0.06
CA LYS A 262 4.94 22.98 -0.80
C LYS A 262 5.90 22.43 -1.85
N ARG A 263 5.79 22.84 -3.11
CA ARG A 263 6.82 22.62 -4.13
C ARG A 263 8.12 23.20 -3.56
N THR A 264 8.82 22.42 -2.75
CA THR A 264 10.23 22.61 -2.52
C THR A 264 10.83 22.15 -3.81
N SER A 265 11.37 23.11 -4.57
CA SER A 265 12.43 22.83 -5.53
C SER A 265 13.27 21.70 -4.97
N ARG A 266 13.43 20.59 -5.72
CA ARG A 266 14.30 19.46 -5.35
C ARG A 266 15.61 20.08 -4.84
N LYS A 267 15.80 20.16 -3.52
CA LYS A 267 17.16 20.20 -2.98
C LYS A 267 17.67 18.84 -3.41
N LYS A 268 18.61 18.82 -4.35
CA LYS A 268 19.32 17.60 -4.70
C LYS A 268 19.81 17.01 -3.40
N ASP A 269 19.16 15.94 -2.93
CA ASP A 269 19.69 15.15 -1.85
C ASP A 269 21.09 14.70 -2.29
N LEU A 270 22.03 14.79 -1.35
CA LEU A 270 23.40 14.45 -1.65
C LEU A 270 23.47 12.93 -1.86
N ASP A 271 23.63 12.50 -3.10
CA ASP A 271 23.83 11.09 -3.45
C ASP A 271 25.25 10.67 -3.01
N ILE A 272 25.35 10.17 -1.78
CA ILE A 272 26.61 9.78 -1.14
C ILE A 272 27.22 8.57 -1.86
N GLU A 273 26.38 7.64 -2.32
CA GLU A 273 26.82 6.41 -2.95
C GLU A 273 27.52 6.71 -4.29
N HIS A 274 26.92 7.56 -5.12
CA HIS A 274 27.54 8.03 -6.36
C HIS A 274 28.81 8.86 -6.13
N LEU A 275 28.89 9.61 -5.04
CA LEU A 275 30.10 10.37 -4.68
C LEU A 275 31.25 9.45 -4.27
N LEU A 276 30.96 8.39 -3.51
CA LEU A 276 31.94 7.39 -3.09
C LEU A 276 32.45 6.55 -4.26
N LEU A 277 31.56 6.17 -5.19
CA LEU A 277 31.93 5.43 -6.41
C LEU A 277 32.89 6.19 -7.34
N LYS A 278 32.99 7.51 -7.19
CA LYS A 278 33.89 8.37 -7.97
C LYS A 278 35.21 8.69 -7.27
N CYS A 279 35.40 8.25 -6.03
CA CYS A 279 36.62 8.51 -5.28
C CYS A 279 37.71 7.51 -5.65
N ASN A 280 38.82 7.98 -6.23
CA ASN A 280 39.97 7.13 -6.57
C ASN A 280 41.24 7.52 -5.80
N THR A 281 41.18 8.62 -5.04
CA THR A 281 42.30 9.16 -4.27
C THR A 281 41.85 9.58 -2.88
N LYS A 282 42.82 9.73 -1.96
CA LYS A 282 42.58 10.26 -0.62
C LYS A 282 41.94 11.66 -0.66
N ASP A 283 42.39 12.51 -1.59
CA ASP A 283 41.85 13.86 -1.78
C ASP A 283 40.39 13.85 -2.26
N ASP A 284 39.95 12.83 -2.99
CA ASP A 284 38.54 12.66 -3.35
C ASP A 284 37.69 12.35 -2.11
N PHE A 285 38.19 11.45 -1.25
CA PHE A 285 37.54 11.10 0.01
C PHE A 285 37.42 12.30 0.94
N ASP A 286 38.51 13.07 1.11
CA ASP A 286 38.53 14.27 1.95
C ASP A 286 37.53 15.34 1.44
N ARG A 287 37.34 15.43 0.11
CA ARG A 287 36.32 16.31 -0.50
C ARG A 287 34.89 15.86 -0.20
N VAL A 288 34.62 14.54 -0.19
CA VAL A 288 33.30 14.00 0.18
C VAL A 288 33.01 14.26 1.65
N ILE A 289 33.97 14.00 2.55
CA ILE A 289 33.83 14.26 4.00
C ILE A 289 33.50 15.74 4.26
N LYS A 290 34.26 16.66 3.67
CA LYS A 290 34.01 18.11 3.83
C LYS A 290 32.63 18.53 3.34
N ARG A 291 32.11 17.86 2.30
CA ARG A 291 30.77 18.11 1.76
C ARG A 291 29.68 17.60 2.71
N LEU A 292 29.88 16.43 3.31
CA LEU A 292 28.99 15.87 4.34
C LEU A 292 28.94 16.75 5.60
N GLU A 293 30.09 17.27 6.05
CA GLU A 293 30.14 18.19 7.19
C GLU A 293 29.35 19.48 6.92
N LYS A 294 29.42 20.01 5.69
CA LYS A 294 28.65 21.20 5.29
C LYS A 294 27.15 20.93 5.24
N GLU A 295 26.71 19.75 4.80
CA GLU A 295 25.30 19.37 4.86
C GLU A 295 24.84 19.15 6.31
N LYS A 296 25.67 18.53 7.15
CA LYS A 296 25.41 18.36 8.60
C LYS A 296 25.17 19.70 9.30
N GLN A 297 25.89 20.75 8.93
CA GLN A 297 25.70 22.10 9.48
C GLN A 297 24.36 22.74 9.05
N LYS A 298 23.77 22.34 7.92
CA LYS A 298 22.46 22.85 7.45
C LYS A 298 21.26 22.16 8.11
N ILE A 299 21.50 21.11 8.89
CA ILE A 299 20.48 20.34 9.60
C ILE A 299 20.27 20.86 11.04
N LYS A 300 21.14 21.76 11.53
CA LYS A 300 20.94 22.53 12.78
C LYS A 300 20.10 23.77 12.52
#